data_AF-A0A6I9NSA6-F1
#
_entry.id   AF-A0A6I9NSA6-F1
#
_cell.length_a   1.000
_cell.length_b   1.000
_cell.length_c   1.000
_cell.angle_alpha   90.00
_cell.angle_beta   90.00
_cell.angle_gamma   90.00
#
_symmetry.space_group_name_H-M   'P 1'
#
loop_
_entity.id
_entity.type
_entity.pdbx_description
1 polymer ?
#
loop_
_entity_poly.entity_id
_entity_poly.type
_entity_poly.pdbx_seq_one_letter_code
_entity_poly.pdbx_strand_id
1 'polypeptide(L)'
;MSIMLLILLWLLVLVSCAPPRCDPGFRGQCKPTVEEKPKCTDVMLSYCDDMPYTQNMFPNILNHKTREDAEGSTEYLLLSVVEALLGGECNPDVRMLGCSVMAPRCEKEKVLKPCRATCEAVRKRCSHAFDGIEMAWPYFLDCDRFFVSDEEGCYDPLEGLRGEE
;
A
#
# COMPACT_ATOMS: atom_id res chain seq x y z
N MET A 1 -44.87 -28.92 10.02
CA MET A 1 -44.53 -28.04 8.87
C MET A 1 -44.71 -26.56 9.15
N SER A 2 -45.75 -26.10 9.86
CA SER A 2 -45.93 -24.66 10.15
C SER A 2 -44.87 -24.00 11.04
N ILE A 3 -44.35 -24.71 12.05
CA ILE A 3 -43.40 -24.13 13.02
C ILE A 3 -42.04 -23.83 12.36
N MET A 4 -41.57 -24.71 11.49
CA MET A 4 -40.31 -24.53 10.76
C MET A 4 -40.40 -23.34 9.79
N LEU A 5 -41.56 -23.15 9.15
CA LEU A 5 -41.82 -22.00 8.28
C LEU A 5 -41.83 -20.68 9.05
N LEU A 6 -42.41 -20.67 10.26
CA LEU A 6 -42.43 -19.51 11.15
C LEU A 6 -41.03 -19.15 11.65
N ILE A 7 -40.19 -20.14 11.98
CA ILE A 7 -38.79 -19.92 12.38
C ILE A 7 -37.95 -19.40 11.21
N LEU A 8 -38.13 -19.95 10.00
CA LEU A 8 -37.48 -19.46 8.79
C LEU A 8 -37.89 -18.02 8.45
N LEU A 9 -39.18 -17.70 8.58
CA LEU A 9 -39.68 -16.33 8.41
C LEU A 9 -39.11 -15.37 9.46
N TRP A 10 -38.99 -15.79 10.72
CA TRP A 10 -38.36 -14.99 11.78
C TRP A 10 -36.86 -14.76 11.54
N LEU A 11 -36.13 -15.78 11.06
CA LEU A 11 -34.71 -15.66 10.73
C LEU A 11 -34.47 -14.75 9.52
N LEU A 12 -35.33 -14.81 8.50
CA LEU A 12 -35.27 -13.92 7.34
C LEU A 12 -35.52 -12.45 7.71
N VAL A 13 -36.40 -12.18 8.69
CA VAL A 13 -36.66 -10.83 9.20
C VAL A 13 -35.46 -10.28 9.97
N LEU A 14 -34.71 -11.13 10.70
CA LEU A 14 -33.51 -10.72 11.44
C LEU A 14 -32.31 -10.42 10.53
N VAL A 15 -32.20 -11.07 9.37
CA VAL A 15 -31.09 -10.84 8.41
C VAL A 15 -31.27 -9.54 7.61
N SER A 16 -32.49 -8.99 7.52
CA SER A 16 -32.81 -7.88 6.61
C SER A 16 -32.74 -6.47 7.21
N CYS A 17 -32.31 -6.30 8.47
CA CYS A 17 -32.17 -4.99 9.11
C CYS A 17 -30.88 -4.89 9.94
N ALA A 18 -29.71 -4.97 9.28
CA ALA A 18 -28.53 -4.34 9.85
C ALA A 18 -28.70 -2.80 9.70
N PRO A 19 -28.71 -2.01 10.80
CA PRO A 19 -28.88 -0.57 10.70
C PRO A 19 -27.70 0.04 9.92
N PRO A 20 -27.93 1.05 9.07
CA PRO A 20 -26.83 1.78 8.44
C PRO A 20 -25.93 2.37 9.53
N ARG A 21 -24.60 2.24 9.37
CA ARG A 21 -23.64 2.93 10.25
C ARG A 21 -23.78 4.42 10.01
N CYS A 22 -24.40 5.15 10.94
CA CYS A 22 -24.53 6.60 10.85
C CYS A 22 -23.33 7.24 11.57
N ASP A 23 -22.55 8.04 10.83
CA ASP A 23 -21.47 8.85 11.37
C ASP A 23 -22.08 10.04 12.17
N PRO A 24 -21.68 10.29 13.43
CA PRO A 24 -22.24 11.36 14.26
C PRO A 24 -21.93 12.78 13.74
N GLY A 25 -21.11 12.93 12.69
CA GLY A 25 -20.68 14.24 12.16
C GLY A 25 -21.70 15.05 11.36
N PHE A 26 -22.87 14.51 10.96
CA PHE A 26 -23.81 15.23 10.08
C PHE A 26 -25.28 15.10 10.48
N ARG A 27 -25.86 16.23 10.89
CA ARG A 27 -27.28 16.69 10.84
C ARG A 27 -28.38 15.68 10.44
N GLY A 28 -28.43 14.50 11.07
CA GLY A 28 -29.55 13.56 11.00
C GLY A 28 -29.86 12.97 9.62
N GLN A 29 -28.91 12.98 8.67
CA GLN A 29 -29.09 12.32 7.38
C GLN A 29 -28.11 11.16 7.26
N CYS A 30 -28.61 9.93 7.45
CA CYS A 30 -27.85 8.74 7.07
C CYS A 30 -27.84 8.66 5.54
N LYS A 31 -26.86 9.29 4.90
CA LYS A 31 -26.58 9.03 3.48
C LYS A 31 -26.03 7.61 3.36
N PRO A 32 -26.47 6.80 2.39
CA PRO A 32 -25.69 5.64 2.02
C PRO A 32 -24.30 6.16 1.64
N THR A 33 -23.26 5.69 2.32
CA THR A 33 -21.90 5.83 1.83
C THR A 33 -21.88 5.05 0.52
N VAL A 34 -21.99 5.74 -0.61
CA VAL A 34 -21.64 5.15 -1.89
C VAL A 34 -20.16 4.89 -1.78
N GLU A 35 -19.78 3.63 -1.55
CA GLU A 35 -18.38 3.23 -1.68
C GLU A 35 -18.02 3.43 -3.15
N GLU A 36 -17.44 4.59 -3.46
CA GLU A 36 -16.81 4.80 -4.75
C GLU A 36 -15.73 3.73 -4.89
N LYS A 37 -15.80 2.96 -5.98
CA LYS A 37 -14.75 1.99 -6.28
C LYS A 37 -13.45 2.77 -6.41
N PRO A 38 -12.39 2.35 -5.70
CA PRO A 38 -11.11 3.03 -5.80
C PRO A 38 -10.63 2.95 -7.25
N LYS A 39 -9.89 3.99 -7.68
CA LYS A 39 -9.39 4.12 -9.05
C LYS A 39 -7.90 4.39 -9.08
N CYS A 40 -7.24 4.02 -10.18
CA CYS A 40 -5.90 4.47 -10.48
C CYS A 40 -5.87 5.99 -10.59
N THR A 41 -4.91 6.61 -9.91
CA THR A 41 -4.63 8.04 -9.93
C THR A 41 -3.16 8.27 -10.21
N ASP A 42 -2.80 9.46 -10.67
CA ASP A 42 -1.39 9.78 -10.88
C ASP A 42 -0.62 9.78 -9.55
N VAL A 43 0.65 9.39 -9.60
CA VAL A 43 1.53 9.45 -8.43
C VAL A 43 1.76 10.92 -8.07
N MET A 44 1.19 11.33 -6.94
CA MET A 44 1.29 12.69 -6.41
C MET A 44 2.07 12.75 -5.09
N LEU A 45 3.04 11.85 -4.91
CA LEU A 45 3.96 11.84 -3.76
C LEU A 45 5.33 12.31 -4.25
N SER A 46 5.74 13.52 -3.87
CA SER A 46 6.92 14.20 -4.43
C SER A 46 8.24 13.44 -4.30
N TYR A 47 8.38 12.54 -3.32
CA TYR A 47 9.60 11.73 -3.17
C TYR A 47 9.59 10.44 -4.03
N CYS A 48 8.46 10.18 -4.69
CA CYS A 48 8.17 8.98 -5.47
C CYS A 48 7.64 9.30 -6.88
N ASP A 49 7.78 10.53 -7.37
CA ASP A 49 7.19 10.99 -8.63
C ASP A 49 8.00 10.58 -9.89
N ASP A 50 9.19 10.04 -9.69
CA ASP A 50 10.11 9.55 -10.71
C ASP A 50 10.18 8.01 -10.79
N MET A 51 9.16 7.31 -10.29
CA MET A 51 9.00 5.87 -10.46
C MET A 51 8.83 5.50 -11.95
N PRO A 52 9.16 4.26 -12.36
CA PRO A 52 8.99 3.78 -13.75
C PRO A 52 7.52 3.63 -14.20
N TYR A 53 6.58 4.04 -13.36
CA TYR A 53 5.15 4.08 -13.63
C TYR A 53 4.56 5.38 -13.13
N THR A 54 3.47 5.82 -13.77
CA THR A 54 2.85 7.11 -13.49
C THR A 54 1.60 7.01 -12.62
N GLN A 55 1.02 5.82 -12.46
CA GLN A 55 -0.24 5.64 -11.74
C GLN A 55 -0.12 4.73 -10.51
N ASN A 56 -0.76 5.14 -9.42
CA ASN A 56 -0.95 4.38 -8.19
C ASN A 56 -2.43 4.31 -7.80
N MET A 57 -2.72 3.71 -6.65
CA MET A 57 -4.08 3.59 -6.12
C MET A 57 -4.07 3.55 -4.59
N PHE A 58 -5.12 4.12 -3.99
CA PHE A 58 -5.41 3.96 -2.57
C PHE A 58 -6.62 3.03 -2.35
N PRO A 59 -6.66 2.24 -1.26
CA PRO A 59 -5.64 2.15 -0.22
C PRO A 59 -4.33 1.53 -0.75
N ASN A 60 -3.20 2.06 -0.28
CA ASN A 60 -1.89 1.53 -0.68
C ASN A 60 -1.57 0.21 0.07
N ILE A 61 -0.37 -0.35 -0.13
CA ILE A 61 0.01 -1.65 0.48
C ILE A 61 0.06 -1.58 2.02
N LEU A 62 0.30 -0.39 2.61
CA LEU A 62 0.25 -0.15 4.05
C LEU A 62 -1.13 0.23 4.58
N ASN A 63 -2.16 0.21 3.71
CA ASN A 63 -3.54 0.53 4.04
C ASN A 63 -3.77 2.01 4.43
N HIS A 64 -2.89 2.92 4.01
CA HIS A 64 -3.20 4.35 3.99
C HIS A 64 -4.34 4.58 3.00
N LYS A 65 -5.37 5.33 3.38
CA LYS A 65 -6.61 5.43 2.59
C LYS A 65 -6.58 6.56 1.57
N THR A 66 -5.74 7.56 1.81
CA THR A 66 -5.58 8.72 0.94
C THR A 66 -4.11 9.04 0.76
N ARG A 67 -3.84 9.93 -0.21
CA ARG A 67 -2.51 10.50 -0.41
C ARG A 67 -2.04 11.25 0.83
N GLU A 68 -2.92 12.03 1.46
CA GLU A 68 -2.60 12.81 2.65
C GLU A 68 -2.27 11.92 3.84
N ASP A 69 -2.98 10.78 4.00
CA ASP A 69 -2.66 9.77 5.02
C ASP A 69 -1.25 9.20 4.79
N ALA A 70 -0.90 8.91 3.53
CA ALA A 70 0.43 8.41 3.19
C ALA A 70 1.51 9.47 3.39
N GLU A 71 1.31 10.71 2.95
CA GLU A 71 2.27 11.82 3.13
C GLU A 71 2.53 12.12 4.61
N GLY A 72 1.49 12.04 5.44
CA GLY A 72 1.59 12.26 6.89
C GLY A 72 2.12 11.06 7.69
N SER A 73 2.38 9.93 7.04
CA SER A 73 2.79 8.69 7.71
C SER A 73 4.26 8.70 8.14
N THR A 74 4.58 7.92 9.17
CA THR A 74 5.98 7.77 9.63
C THR A 74 6.86 7.08 8.58
N GLU A 75 6.28 6.25 7.73
CA GLU A 75 6.98 5.51 6.68
C GLU A 75 7.38 6.44 5.54
N TYR A 76 6.50 7.34 5.12
CA TYR A 76 6.84 8.37 4.13
C TYR A 76 7.89 9.34 4.66
N LEU A 77 7.74 9.79 5.91
CA LEU A 77 8.73 10.66 6.55
C LEU A 77 10.10 9.98 6.58
N LEU A 78 10.19 8.73 7.04
CA LEU A 78 11.45 7.98 7.05
C LEU A 78 12.03 7.86 5.64
N LEU A 79 11.19 7.52 4.65
CA LEU A 79 11.63 7.40 3.26
C LEU A 79 12.26 8.70 2.77
N SER A 80 11.62 9.85 3.01
CA SER A 80 12.15 11.17 2.60
C SER A 80 13.46 11.61 3.25
N VAL A 81 13.87 10.98 4.36
CA VAL A 81 15.10 11.33 5.09
C VAL A 81 16.17 10.24 5.02
N VAL A 82 15.83 9.03 4.58
CA VAL A 82 16.73 7.85 4.64
C VAL A 82 18.00 8.06 3.82
N GLU A 83 17.89 8.71 2.67
CA GLU A 83 19.05 9.06 1.84
C GLU A 83 20.06 9.90 2.61
N ALA A 84 19.59 10.95 3.32
CA ALA A 84 20.45 11.80 4.12
C ALA A 84 21.04 11.05 5.32
N LEU A 85 20.25 10.19 5.98
CA LEU A 85 20.70 9.38 7.12
C LEU A 85 21.79 8.39 6.73
N LEU A 86 21.70 7.80 5.54
CA LEU A 86 22.67 6.84 5.01
C LEU A 86 23.80 7.52 4.23
N GLY A 87 23.88 8.86 4.22
CA GLY A 87 24.91 9.60 3.48
C GLY A 87 24.89 9.35 1.96
N GLY A 88 23.71 9.06 1.40
CA GLY A 88 23.51 8.72 -0.02
C GLY A 88 23.74 7.23 -0.35
N GLU A 89 24.25 6.43 0.59
CA GLU A 89 24.41 5.00 0.37
C GLU A 89 23.04 4.33 0.12
N CYS A 90 22.99 3.37 -0.82
CA CYS A 90 21.79 2.63 -1.18
C CYS A 90 20.64 3.44 -1.80
N ASN A 91 20.89 4.69 -2.18
CA ASN A 91 20.03 5.44 -3.09
C ASN A 91 20.44 5.13 -4.55
N PRO A 92 19.49 4.96 -5.49
CA PRO A 92 18.03 5.07 -5.34
C PRO A 92 17.32 3.78 -4.90
N ASP A 93 18.04 2.66 -4.73
CA ASP A 93 17.46 1.33 -4.47
C ASP A 93 16.44 1.30 -3.31
N VAL A 94 16.82 1.79 -2.13
CA VAL A 94 15.94 1.79 -0.95
C VAL A 94 14.75 2.74 -1.13
N ARG A 95 14.98 3.88 -1.79
CA ARG A 95 13.93 4.86 -2.09
C ARG A 95 12.88 4.27 -3.00
N MET A 96 13.28 3.71 -4.14
CA MET A 96 12.36 3.09 -5.10
C MET A 96 11.64 1.87 -4.50
N LEU A 97 12.35 1.07 -3.70
CA LEU A 97 11.72 -0.05 -2.98
C LEU A 97 10.64 0.46 -2.02
N GLY A 98 10.90 1.49 -1.23
CA GLY A 98 9.90 2.10 -0.33
C GLY A 98 8.74 2.75 -1.09
N CYS A 99 9.03 3.46 -2.18
CA CYS A 99 8.01 4.05 -3.04
C CYS A 99 7.09 3.00 -3.67
N SER A 100 7.60 1.81 -4.00
CA SER A 100 6.77 0.70 -4.49
C SER A 100 5.76 0.16 -3.47
N VAL A 101 5.99 0.40 -2.18
CA VAL A 101 5.07 0.06 -1.09
C VAL A 101 4.10 1.22 -0.80
N MET A 102 4.61 2.46 -0.82
CA MET A 102 3.86 3.67 -0.50
C MET A 102 2.93 4.14 -1.63
N ALA A 103 3.40 4.00 -2.87
CA ALA A 103 2.76 4.46 -4.10
C ALA A 103 2.72 3.30 -5.11
N PRO A 104 2.09 2.15 -4.80
CA PRO A 104 2.24 0.94 -5.61
C PRO A 104 1.67 1.13 -7.02
N ARG A 105 2.27 0.47 -8.01
CA ARG A 105 1.80 0.52 -9.42
C ARG A 105 0.33 0.11 -9.50
N CYS A 106 -0.46 0.88 -10.22
CA CYS A 106 -1.86 0.56 -10.52
C CYS A 106 -2.03 0.17 -11.98
N GLU A 107 -2.65 -0.99 -12.21
CA GLU A 107 -3.02 -1.46 -13.54
C GLU A 107 -4.44 -2.01 -13.52
N LYS A 108 -5.28 -1.58 -14.46
CA LYS A 108 -6.68 -2.06 -14.61
C LYS A 108 -7.46 -1.95 -13.29
N GLU A 109 -7.31 -0.82 -12.60
CA GLU A 109 -7.96 -0.54 -11.30
C GLU A 109 -7.59 -1.55 -10.21
N LYS A 110 -6.34 -2.03 -10.22
CA LYS A 110 -5.81 -2.95 -9.22
C LYS A 110 -4.38 -2.55 -8.85
N VAL A 111 -4.10 -2.65 -7.56
CA VAL A 111 -2.74 -2.58 -7.02
C VAL A 111 -1.96 -3.80 -7.49
N LEU A 112 -0.85 -3.56 -8.19
CA LEU A 112 0.15 -4.58 -8.51
C LEU A 112 1.24 -4.52 -7.43
N LYS A 113 1.60 -5.67 -6.86
CA LYS A 113 2.63 -5.72 -5.81
C LYS A 113 4.04 -5.87 -6.41
N PRO A 114 5.06 -5.27 -5.78
CA PRO A 114 6.46 -5.45 -6.17
C PRO A 114 6.98 -6.87 -5.86
N CYS A 115 7.96 -7.32 -6.63
CA CYS A 115 8.54 -8.66 -6.50
C CYS A 115 9.39 -8.84 -5.24
N ARG A 116 9.22 -9.96 -4.55
CA ARG A 116 9.99 -10.34 -3.35
C ARG A 116 11.47 -10.49 -3.65
N ALA A 117 11.81 -11.10 -4.79
CA ALA A 117 13.20 -11.28 -5.21
C ALA A 117 13.95 -9.94 -5.29
N THR A 118 13.31 -8.88 -5.81
CA THR A 118 13.88 -7.53 -5.81
C THR A 118 14.10 -7.01 -4.39
N CYS A 119 13.10 -7.13 -3.52
CA CYS A 119 13.22 -6.71 -2.11
C CYS A 119 14.39 -7.40 -1.40
N GLU A 120 14.49 -8.72 -1.52
CA GLU A 120 15.55 -9.50 -0.89
C GLU A 120 16.93 -9.11 -1.43
N ALA A 121 17.03 -8.86 -2.75
CA ALA A 121 18.27 -8.40 -3.36
C ALA A 121 18.71 -7.03 -2.83
N VAL A 122 17.77 -6.06 -2.69
CA VAL A 122 18.06 -4.75 -2.10
C VAL A 122 18.41 -4.89 -0.62
N ARG A 123 17.64 -5.64 0.16
CA ARG A 123 17.92 -5.90 1.58
C ARG A 123 19.31 -6.49 1.79
N LYS A 124 19.69 -7.49 0.97
CA LYS A 124 21.02 -8.12 1.03
C LYS A 124 22.15 -7.12 0.76
N ARG A 125 21.97 -6.19 -0.18
CA ARG A 125 22.99 -5.17 -0.49
C ARG A 125 23.03 -4.07 0.57
N CYS A 126 21.88 -3.69 1.10
CA CYS A 126 21.72 -2.42 1.82
C CYS A 126 21.52 -2.54 3.34
N SER A 127 21.31 -3.74 3.89
CA SER A 127 21.12 -3.88 5.34
C SER A 127 22.30 -3.35 6.14
N HIS A 128 23.52 -3.52 5.62
CA HIS A 128 24.73 -3.09 6.30
C HIS A 128 24.83 -1.56 6.49
N ALA A 129 24.24 -0.76 5.59
CA ALA A 129 24.20 0.69 5.72
C ALA A 129 23.34 1.12 6.92
N PHE A 130 22.22 0.43 7.14
CA PHE A 130 21.37 0.63 8.32
C PHE A 130 22.06 0.15 9.60
N ASP A 131 22.69 -1.03 9.56
CA ASP A 131 23.47 -1.55 10.69
C ASP A 131 24.58 -0.59 11.12
N GLY A 132 25.23 0.07 10.15
CA GLY A 132 26.31 1.04 10.38
C GLY A 132 25.89 2.30 11.14
N ILE A 133 24.60 2.65 11.14
CA ILE A 133 24.03 3.75 11.92
C ILE A 133 23.19 3.27 13.11
N GLU A 134 23.32 1.98 13.49
CA GLU A 134 22.56 1.33 14.56
C GLU A 134 21.03 1.43 14.36
N MET A 135 20.57 1.51 13.11
CA MET A 135 19.16 1.56 12.76
C MET A 135 18.67 0.21 12.26
N ALA A 136 17.50 -0.22 12.72
CA ALA A 136 16.89 -1.44 12.21
C ALA A 136 16.42 -1.26 10.76
N TRP A 137 16.40 -2.36 9.99
CA TRP A 137 15.77 -2.39 8.67
C TRP A 137 14.29 -1.97 8.78
N PRO A 138 13.82 -1.01 7.97
CA PRO A 138 12.45 -0.49 8.10
C PRO A 138 11.40 -1.59 7.92
N TYR A 139 10.42 -1.65 8.83
CA TYR A 139 9.43 -2.73 8.83
C TYR A 139 8.56 -2.76 7.56
N PHE A 140 8.31 -1.61 6.93
CA PHE A 140 7.54 -1.50 5.69
C PHE A 140 8.33 -1.99 4.46
N LEU A 141 9.61 -2.35 4.65
CA LEU A 141 10.46 -3.01 3.66
C LEU A 141 10.69 -4.49 4.01
N ASP A 142 9.82 -5.08 4.83
CA ASP A 142 9.83 -6.51 5.10
C ASP A 142 9.34 -7.29 3.86
N CYS A 143 10.26 -8.03 3.26
CA CYS A 143 10.05 -8.76 2.00
C CYS A 143 8.96 -9.83 2.09
N ASP A 144 8.71 -10.38 3.28
CA ASP A 144 7.67 -11.40 3.46
C ASP A 144 6.26 -10.82 3.65
N ARG A 145 6.16 -9.51 3.93
CA ARG A 145 4.88 -8.85 4.26
C ARG A 145 4.27 -8.11 3.07
N PHE A 146 5.10 -7.40 2.32
CA PHE A 146 4.61 -6.40 1.35
C PHE A 146 4.92 -6.74 -0.11
N PHE A 147 5.71 -7.80 -0.34
CA PHE A 147 6.17 -8.23 -1.65
C PHE A 147 5.68 -9.65 -1.93
N VAL A 148 5.46 -9.97 -3.20
CA VAL A 148 4.94 -11.28 -3.64
C VAL A 148 5.90 -11.97 -4.60
N SER A 149 5.69 -13.27 -4.78
CA SER A 149 6.50 -14.09 -5.68
C SER A 149 6.22 -13.80 -7.15
N ASP A 150 7.13 -14.20 -8.05
CA ASP A 150 6.96 -14.03 -9.50
C ASP A 150 5.74 -14.82 -10.00
N GLU A 151 5.45 -15.96 -9.38
CA GLU A 151 4.30 -16.82 -9.68
C GLU A 151 2.96 -16.15 -9.39
N GLU A 152 2.90 -15.19 -8.45
CA GLU A 152 1.71 -14.41 -8.13
C GLU A 152 1.48 -13.24 -9.09
N GLY A 153 2.45 -12.93 -9.95
CA GLY A 153 2.43 -11.80 -10.87
C GLY A 153 2.79 -10.49 -10.17
N CYS A 154 4.09 -10.16 -10.19
CA CYS A 154 4.65 -8.93 -9.64
C CYS A 154 5.45 -8.15 -10.69
N TYR A 155 6.00 -7.01 -10.29
CA TYR A 155 6.91 -6.21 -11.12
C TYR A 155 8.20 -5.89 -10.37
N ASP A 156 9.28 -5.60 -11.11
CA ASP A 156 10.53 -5.11 -10.53
C ASP A 156 10.42 -3.59 -10.27
N PRO A 157 10.38 -3.12 -9.02
CA PRO A 157 10.32 -1.69 -8.74
C PRO A 157 11.60 -0.91 -9.10
N LEU A 158 12.68 -1.60 -9.46
CA LEU A 158 13.94 -1.00 -9.91
C LEU A 158 14.14 -1.14 -11.44
N GLU A 159 13.07 -1.47 -12.19
CA GLU A 159 13.14 -1.52 -13.66
C GLU A 159 13.63 -0.17 -14.23
N GLY A 160 14.55 -0.21 -15.19
CA GLY A 160 15.14 0.98 -15.81
C GLY A 160 16.29 1.64 -15.03
N LEU A 161 16.52 1.30 -13.74
CA LEU A 161 17.73 1.73 -13.02
C LEU A 161 18.96 0.89 -13.37
N ARG A 162 18.74 -0.40 -13.58
CA ARG A 162 19.74 -1.29 -14.13
C ARG A 162 19.77 -0.98 -15.62
N GLY A 163 20.79 -0.25 -16.06
CA GLY A 163 20.94 0.09 -17.47
C GLY A 163 20.71 -1.14 -18.34
N GLU A 164 20.05 -0.95 -19.48
CA GLU A 164 20.05 -1.92 -20.57
C GLU A 164 21.51 -2.30 -20.84
N GLU A 165 21.92 -3.51 -20.45
CA GLU A 165 23.19 -4.10 -20.89
C GLU A 165 23.15 -4.40 -22.39
#